data_AF-A0A699J8K3-F1
#
_entry.id   AF-A0A699J8K3-F1
#
_cell.length_a   1.000
_cell.length_b   1.000
_cell.length_c   1.000
_cell.angle_alpha   90.00
_cell.angle_beta   90.00
_cell.angle_gamma   90.00
#
_symmetry.space_group_name_H-M   'P 1'
#
loop_
_entity.id
_entity.type
_entity.pdbx_description
1 polymer ?
#
loop_
_entity_poly.entity_id
_entity_poly.type
_entity_poly.pdbx_seq_one_letter_code
_entity_poly.pdbx_strand_id
1 'polypeptide(L)'
;MSQLDGLCSFIANVDLSDHGDSWSWALDVAKGFSVASIHSYLDLHILDSSPQATRWNRIMPIKVNVFLWKMALNKLPTRVNLDRKANWWAIDIPFCANLTDWFSWIDSSPTSAK
;
A
#
# COMPACT_ATOMS: atom_id res chain seq x y z
N MET A 1 32.32 11.04 31.83
CA MET A 1 31.24 11.58 32.69
C MET A 1 30.06 12.18 31.92
N SER A 2 30.20 12.56 30.64
CA SER A 2 29.14 13.23 29.86
C SER A 2 27.89 12.39 29.55
N GLN A 3 28.03 11.08 29.36
CA GLN A 3 26.89 10.20 29.04
C GLN A 3 25.93 10.01 30.23
N LEU A 4 26.46 9.96 31.45
CA LEU A 4 25.66 9.82 32.67
C LEU A 4 24.84 11.08 32.94
N ASP A 5 25.45 12.25 32.74
CA ASP A 5 24.79 13.56 32.89
C ASP A 5 23.68 13.77 31.83
N GLY A 6 23.93 13.31 30.60
CA GLY A 6 22.91 13.27 29.54
C GLY A 6 21.72 12.36 29.88
N LEU A 7 21.96 11.23 30.55
CA LEU A 7 20.88 10.35 30.98
C LEU A 7 20.07 10.97 32.13
N CYS A 8 20.75 11.54 33.13
CA CYS A 8 20.11 12.18 34.27
C CYS A 8 19.22 13.36 33.85
N SER A 9 19.68 14.18 32.91
CA SER A 9 18.89 15.29 32.36
C SER A 9 17.67 14.83 31.56
N PHE A 10 17.75 13.69 30.87
CA PHE A 10 16.61 13.11 30.14
C PHE A 10 15.53 12.57 31.09
N ILE A 11 15.95 11.91 32.17
CA ILE A 11 15.04 11.31 33.15
C ILE A 11 14.44 12.35 34.11
N ALA A 12 15.12 13.48 34.35
CA ALA A 12 14.66 14.50 35.29
C ALA A 12 13.25 15.07 34.99
N ASN A 13 12.80 15.00 33.73
CA ASN A 13 11.48 15.47 33.30
C ASN A 13 10.45 14.34 33.11
N VAL A 14 10.77 13.10 33.49
CA VAL A 14 9.85 11.96 33.41
C VAL A 14 9.06 11.89 34.70
N ASP A 15 7.76 12.16 34.61
CA ASP A 15 6.83 12.01 35.73
C ASP A 15 6.13 10.65 35.60
N LEU A 16 6.33 9.78 36.60
CA LEU A 16 5.76 8.44 36.61
C LEU A 16 4.46 8.45 37.43
N SER A 17 3.36 8.02 36.82
CA SER A 17 2.09 7.84 37.51
C SER A 17 1.87 6.38 37.87
N ASP A 18 1.15 6.10 38.97
CA ASP A 18 0.68 4.76 39.35
C ASP A 18 -0.40 4.19 38.39
N HIS A 19 -0.74 4.91 37.32
CA HIS A 19 -1.64 4.43 36.27
C HIS A 19 -0.96 3.33 35.44
N GLY A 20 -1.73 2.35 35.00
CA GLY A 20 -1.23 1.32 34.09
C GLY A 20 -0.78 1.93 32.75
N ASP A 21 0.22 1.30 32.14
CA ASP A 21 0.77 1.74 30.86
C ASP A 21 -0.33 1.82 29.78
N SER A 22 -0.32 2.91 29.02
CA SER A 22 -1.24 3.13 27.91
C SER A 22 -0.49 3.52 26.64
N TRP A 23 -1.00 3.06 25.50
CA TRP A 23 -0.51 3.45 24.19
C TRP A 23 -1.09 4.81 23.82
N SER A 24 -0.23 5.77 23.47
CA SER A 24 -0.65 7.06 22.93
C SER A 24 -0.57 7.04 21.41
N TRP A 25 -1.57 7.64 20.76
CA TRP A 25 -1.65 7.71 19.32
C TRP A 25 -1.39 9.16 18.86
N ALA A 26 -0.28 9.39 18.17
CA ALA A 26 0.15 10.75 17.81
C ALA A 26 -0.71 11.40 16.70
N LEU A 27 -1.37 10.57 15.87
CA LEU A 27 -2.12 11.04 14.71
C LEU A 27 -3.51 11.58 15.07
N ASP A 28 -4.15 11.03 16.11
CA ASP A 28 -5.40 11.53 16.66
C ASP A 28 -5.49 11.13 18.14
N VAL A 29 -5.05 12.05 19.01
CA VAL A 29 -5.02 11.83 20.45
C VAL A 29 -6.43 11.67 21.04
N ALA A 30 -7.46 12.27 20.41
CA ALA A 30 -8.83 12.24 20.90
C ALA A 30 -9.58 10.97 20.49
N LYS A 31 -9.35 10.45 19.28
CA LYS A 31 -10.00 9.24 18.79
C LYS A 31 -9.19 7.96 19.00
N GLY A 32 -7.93 8.09 19.40
CA GLY A 32 -7.02 6.97 19.55
C GLY A 32 -6.65 6.33 18.20
N PHE A 33 -6.11 5.11 18.26
CA PHE A 33 -5.69 4.39 17.07
C PHE A 33 -6.86 4.17 16.10
N SER A 34 -6.67 4.56 14.85
CA SER A 34 -7.60 4.24 13.76
C SER A 34 -6.84 3.98 12.47
N VAL A 35 -7.21 2.89 11.79
CA VAL A 35 -6.69 2.54 10.47
C VAL A 35 -6.88 3.70 9.48
N ALA A 36 -8.02 4.40 9.56
CA ALA A 36 -8.30 5.55 8.71
C ALA A 36 -7.31 6.71 8.92
N SER A 37 -6.89 6.95 10.17
CA SER A 37 -5.93 8.03 10.50
C SER A 37 -4.54 7.75 9.94
N ILE A 38 -4.07 6.49 10.05
CA ILE A 38 -2.80 6.06 9.45
C ILE A 38 -2.89 6.17 7.94
N HIS A 39 -3.93 5.61 7.35
CA HIS A 39 -4.08 5.56 5.90
C HIS A 39 -4.06 6.98 5.31
N SER A 40 -4.81 7.91 5.92
CA SER A 40 -4.82 9.32 5.48
C SER A 40 -3.44 9.98 5.60
N TYR A 41 -2.70 9.69 6.68
CA TYR A 41 -1.35 10.20 6.85
C TYR A 41 -0.38 9.64 5.80
N LEU A 42 -0.43 8.34 5.53
CA LEU A 42 0.38 7.71 4.50
C LEU A 42 0.03 8.21 3.11
N ASP A 43 -1.26 8.41 2.82
CA ASP A 43 -1.72 8.96 1.53
C ASP A 43 -1.15 10.36 1.27
N LEU A 44 -1.00 11.19 2.31
CA LEU A 44 -0.41 12.53 2.19
C LEU A 44 1.12 12.53 2.03
N HIS A 45 1.82 11.54 2.59
CA HIS A 45 3.30 11.57 2.71
C HIS A 45 4.01 10.56 1.80
N ILE A 46 3.35 9.47 1.39
CA ILE A 46 3.97 8.34 0.67
C ILE A 46 3.47 8.25 -0.77
N LEU A 47 2.18 8.52 -0.98
CA LEU A 47 1.62 8.55 -2.32
C LEU A 47 1.94 9.91 -2.92
N ASP A 48 2.84 9.93 -3.90
CA ASP A 48 2.93 11.05 -4.83
C ASP A 48 1.50 11.32 -5.31
N SER A 49 0.99 12.52 -5.02
CA SER A 49 -0.35 12.92 -5.43
C SER A 49 -0.35 13.08 -6.95
N SER A 50 -0.38 11.97 -7.67
CA SER A 50 -0.51 11.98 -9.12
C SER A 50 -1.86 12.65 -9.41
N PRO A 51 -1.89 13.73 -10.19
CA PRO A 51 -3.14 14.41 -10.53
C PRO A 51 -4.06 13.53 -11.40
N GLN A 52 -3.56 12.39 -11.91
CA GLN A 52 -4.37 11.41 -12.61
C GLN A 52 -5.06 10.46 -11.62
N ALA A 53 -6.26 10.85 -11.22
CA ALA A 53 -7.21 9.92 -10.60
C ALA A 53 -7.43 8.71 -11.52
N THR A 54 -7.25 7.50 -10.97
CA THR A 54 -7.53 6.28 -11.72
C THR A 54 -9.04 6.14 -11.92
N ARG A 55 -9.50 6.28 -13.17
CA ARG A 55 -10.91 6.12 -13.51
C ARG A 55 -11.23 4.65 -13.78
N TRP A 56 -11.90 3.99 -12.84
CA TRP A 56 -12.39 2.63 -13.01
C TRP A 56 -13.62 2.60 -13.94
N ASN A 57 -13.56 1.81 -15.02
CA ASN A 57 -14.72 1.63 -15.90
C ASN A 57 -15.63 0.54 -15.33
N ARG A 58 -16.86 0.92 -14.92
CA ARG A 58 -17.86 0.00 -14.37
C ARG A 58 -18.32 -1.09 -15.33
N ILE A 59 -18.16 -0.87 -16.64
CA ILE A 59 -18.55 -1.82 -17.68
C ILE A 59 -17.47 -2.90 -17.86
N MET A 60 -16.22 -2.57 -17.56
CA MET A 60 -15.09 -3.48 -17.76
C MET A 60 -14.94 -4.42 -16.57
N PRO A 61 -14.58 -5.70 -16.80
CA PRO A 61 -14.21 -6.61 -15.73
C PRO A 61 -13.09 -6.02 -14.85
N ILE A 62 -13.11 -6.32 -13.55
CA ILE A 62 -12.14 -5.77 -12.57
C ILE A 62 -10.69 -6.00 -13.01
N LYS A 63 -10.42 -7.18 -13.57
CA LYS A 63 -9.14 -7.61 -14.14
C LYS A 63 -8.63 -6.70 -15.26
N VAL A 64 -9.52 -6.27 -16.16
CA VAL A 64 -9.19 -5.35 -17.26
C VAL A 64 -8.86 -3.97 -16.72
N ASN A 65 -9.62 -3.48 -15.75
CA ASN A 65 -9.31 -2.19 -15.12
C ASN A 65 -7.96 -2.22 -14.38
N VAL A 66 -7.65 -3.29 -13.64
CA VAL A 66 -6.35 -3.46 -12.96
C VAL A 66 -5.21 -3.49 -13.98
N PHE A 67 -5.40 -4.16 -15.12
CA PHE A 67 -4.42 -4.20 -16.20
C PHE A 67 -4.16 -2.80 -16.79
N LEU A 68 -5.23 -2.09 -17.19
CA LEU A 68 -5.14 -0.74 -17.75
C LEU A 68 -4.50 0.24 -16.78
N TRP A 69 -4.83 0.13 -15.48
CA TRP A 69 -4.20 0.92 -14.43
C TRP A 69 -2.69 0.67 -14.33
N LYS A 70 -2.26 -0.61 -14.30
CA LYS A 70 -0.83 -0.96 -14.30
C LYS A 70 -0.11 -0.50 -15.56
N MET A 71 -0.79 -0.57 -16.72
CA MET A 71 -0.28 -0.06 -18.00
C MET A 71 -0.08 1.46 -17.96
N ALA A 72 -1.09 2.22 -17.50
CA ALA A 72 -1.00 3.67 -17.38
C ALA A 72 0.15 4.13 -16.46
N LEU A 73 0.44 3.36 -15.41
CA LEU A 73 1.56 3.63 -14.50
C LEU A 73 2.93 3.14 -15.01
N ASN A 74 3.01 2.56 -16.21
CA ASN A 74 4.20 1.85 -16.71
C ASN A 74 4.75 0.80 -15.72
N LYS A 75 3.86 0.17 -14.95
CA LYS A 75 4.17 -0.88 -13.97
C LYS A 75 3.77 -2.27 -14.46
N LEU A 76 3.70 -2.45 -15.77
CA LEU A 76 3.46 -3.78 -16.32
C LEU A 76 4.62 -4.70 -15.94
N PRO A 77 4.31 -5.92 -15.49
CA PRO A 77 5.32 -6.93 -15.24
C PRO A 77 5.91 -7.38 -16.57
N THR A 78 6.94 -6.69 -17.03
CA THR A 78 7.77 -7.16 -18.14
C THR A 78 8.65 -8.30 -17.68
N ARG A 79 8.98 -9.21 -18.59
CA ARG A 79 9.83 -10.39 -18.34
C ARG A 79 11.11 -10.00 -17.58
N VAL A 80 11.73 -8.91 -18.03
CA VAL A 80 12.93 -8.32 -17.43
C VAL A 80 12.73 -7.83 -15.99
N ASN A 81 11.55 -7.28 -15.67
CA ASN A 81 11.24 -6.81 -14.31
C ASN A 81 10.87 -7.96 -13.35
N LEU A 82 10.36 -9.07 -13.89
CA LEU A 82 9.93 -10.24 -13.14
C LEU A 82 11.07 -11.19 -12.81
N ASP A 83 12.03 -11.38 -13.72
CA ASP A 83 13.24 -12.18 -13.44
C ASP A 83 14.02 -11.63 -12.23
N ARG A 84 13.93 -10.31 -12.01
CA ARG A 84 14.53 -9.65 -10.85
C ARG A 84 13.74 -9.85 -9.54
N LYS A 85 12.49 -10.31 -9.60
CA LYS A 85 11.59 -10.42 -8.45
C LYS A 85 11.27 -11.88 -8.15
N ALA A 86 11.90 -12.42 -7.11
CA ALA A 86 11.89 -13.85 -6.77
C ALA A 86 10.49 -14.53 -6.69
N ASN A 87 9.42 -13.76 -6.44
CA ASN A 87 8.05 -14.29 -6.28
C ASN A 87 7.09 -13.83 -7.40
N TRP A 88 7.59 -13.73 -8.62
CA TRP A 88 6.80 -13.29 -9.78
C TRP A 88 5.58 -14.18 -10.07
N TRP A 89 5.70 -15.49 -9.83
CA TRP A 89 4.67 -16.51 -10.02
C TRP A 89 3.41 -16.32 -9.15
N ALA A 90 3.47 -15.46 -8.13
CA ALA A 90 2.31 -15.12 -7.29
C ALA A 90 1.45 -13.98 -7.86
N ILE A 91 1.89 -13.34 -8.95
CA ILE A 91 1.11 -12.32 -9.62
C ILE A 91 0.11 -13.04 -10.52
N ASP A 92 -1.18 -12.96 -10.15
CA ASP A 92 -2.31 -13.59 -10.85
C ASP A 92 -2.64 -12.91 -12.20
N ILE A 93 -1.62 -12.36 -12.86
CA ILE A 93 -1.69 -11.70 -14.16
C ILE A 93 -0.69 -12.43 -15.05
N PRO A 94 -1.14 -13.06 -16.15
CA PRO A 94 -0.24 -13.76 -17.05
C PRO A 94 0.80 -12.78 -17.61
N PHE A 95 2.00 -13.30 -17.83
CA PHE A 95 3.00 -12.57 -18.61
C PHE A 95 2.37 -12.19 -19.94
N CYS A 96 2.36 -10.90 -20.26
CA CYS A 96 1.84 -10.41 -21.54
C CYS A 96 2.87 -10.74 -22.63
N ALA A 97 2.96 -12.01 -23.02
CA ALA A 97 3.78 -12.46 -24.14
C ALA A 97 3.14 -12.05 -25.47
N ASN A 98 1.81 -12.10 -25.54
CA ASN A 98 1.00 -11.74 -26.69
C ASN A 98 -0.46 -11.43 -26.25
N LEU A 99 -1.25 -10.82 -27.15
CA LEU A 99 -2.66 -10.47 -26.90
C LEU A 99 -3.57 -11.69 -26.73
N THR A 100 -3.26 -12.81 -27.38
CA THR A 100 -4.06 -14.05 -27.35
C THR A 100 -4.09 -14.73 -25.98
N ASP A 101 -2.95 -14.81 -25.30
CA ASP A 101 -2.85 -15.37 -23.94
C ASP A 101 -3.64 -14.52 -22.94
N TRP A 102 -3.67 -13.20 -23.18
CA TRP A 102 -4.42 -12.25 -22.37
C TRP A 102 -5.93 -12.42 -22.54
N PHE A 103 -6.44 -12.53 -23.77
CA PHE A 103 -7.85 -12.80 -24.03
C PHE A 103 -8.30 -14.13 -23.40
N SER A 104 -7.47 -15.17 -23.53
CA SER A 104 -7.74 -16.49 -22.93
C SER A 104 -7.88 -16.43 -21.40
N TRP A 105 -7.12 -15.57 -20.73
CA TRP A 105 -7.22 -15.34 -19.28
C TRP A 105 -8.43 -14.48 -18.87
N ILE A 106 -8.82 -13.52 -19.71
CA ILE A 106 -10.07 -12.78 -19.51
C ILE A 106 -11.26 -13.73 -19.58
N ASP A 107 -11.28 -14.58 -20.61
CA ASP A 107 -12.39 -15.50 -20.88
C ASP A 107 -12.47 -16.65 -19.86
N SER A 108 -11.35 -17.06 -19.26
CA SER A 108 -11.33 -18.07 -18.18
C SER A 108 -11.78 -17.54 -16.81
N SER A 109 -11.99 -16.23 -16.69
CA SER A 109 -12.39 -15.64 -15.42
C SER A 109 -13.89 -15.86 -15.18
N PRO A 110 -14.30 -16.30 -13.98
CA PRO A 110 -15.72 -16.34 -13.66
C PRO A 110 -16.28 -14.94 -13.83
N THR A 111 -17.22 -14.80 -14.77
CA THR A 111 -17.99 -13.57 -14.90
C THR A 111 -18.62 -13.32 -13.55
N SER A 112 -18.35 -12.16 -12.96
CA SER A 112 -19.05 -11.75 -11.74
C SER A 112 -20.52 -11.73 -12.11
N ALA A 113 -21.26 -12.75 -11.70
CA ALA A 113 -22.71 -12.75 -11.78
C ALA A 113 -23.17 -11.46 -11.09
N LYS A 114 -24.00 -10.70 -11.81
CA LYS A 114 -24.67 -9.51 -11.27
C LYS A 114 -25.59 -9.89 -10.13
#